data_AF-A0A5D4TFA8-F1
#
_entry.id   AF-A0A5D4TFA8-F1
#
_cell.length_a   1.000
_cell.length_b   1.000
_cell.length_c   1.000
_cell.angle_alpha   90.00
_cell.angle_beta   90.00
_cell.angle_gamma   90.00
#
_symmetry.space_group_name_H-M   'P 1'
#
loop_
_entity.id
_entity.type
_entity.pdbx_description
1 polymer ?
#
loop_
_entity_poly.entity_id
_entity_poly.type
_entity_poly.pdbx_seq_one_letter_code
_entity_poly.pdbx_strand_id
1 'polypeptide(L)' 'MRLVELAVEKKRSQMMQTAFKTGLTSVETVRLSQELDEMLNVFIPPHHEEHQHNQPKLEKK' A
#
# COMPACT_ATOMS: atom_id res chain seq x y z
N MET A 1 0.59 21.44 7.57
CA MET A 1 0.10 20.15 7.03
C MET A 1 -1.17 20.42 6.27
N ARG A 2 -1.31 19.92 5.04
CA ARG A 2 -2.55 20.04 4.25
C ARG A 2 -3.62 19.10 4.82
N LEU A 3 -4.91 19.43 4.64
CA LEU A 3 -6.04 18.63 5.15
C LEU A 3 -5.99 17.16 4.68
N VAL A 4 -5.55 16.96 3.44
CA VAL A 4 -5.32 15.65 2.83
C VAL A 4 -4.25 14.85 3.58
N GLU A 5 -3.08 15.45 3.84
CA GLU A 5 -1.96 14.79 4.51
C GLU A 5 -2.38 14.32 5.91
N LEU A 6 -3.20 15.13 6.58
CA LEU A 6 -3.79 14.77 7.88
C LEU A 6 -4.75 13.58 7.77
N ALA A 7 -5.55 13.50 6.70
CA ALA A 7 -6.45 12.37 6.47
C ALA A 7 -5.67 11.07 6.19
N VAL A 8 -4.62 11.14 5.37
CA VAL A 8 -3.71 10.01 5.11
C VAL A 8 -3.04 9.54 6.39
N GLU A 9 -2.48 10.46 7.19
CA GLU A 9 -1.81 10.09 8.44
C GLU A 9 -2.79 9.50 9.46
N LYS A 10 -4.02 10.00 9.51
CA LYS A 10 -5.07 9.43 10.36
C LYS A 10 -5.40 8.00 9.95
N LYS A 11 -5.56 7.73 8.65
CA LYS A 11 -5.83 6.37 8.14
C LYS A 11 -4.65 5.44 8.39
N ARG A 12 -3.42 5.91 8.18
CA ARG A 12 -2.18 5.18 8.50
C ARG A 12 -2.10 4.81 9.98
N SER A 13 -2.40 5.75 10.87
CA SER A 13 -2.45 5.50 12.31
C SER A 13 -3.51 4.44 12.68
N GLN A 14 -4.69 4.50 12.06
CA GLN A 14 -5.74 3.49 12.25
C GLN A 14 -5.26 2.09 11.82
N MET A 15 -4.69 1.98 10.61
CA MET A 15 -4.11 0.72 10.11
C MET A 15 -3.07 0.14 11.07
N MET A 16 -2.12 0.97 11.55
CA MET A 16 -1.08 0.52 12.47
C MET A 16 -1.63 0.07 13.82
N GLN A 17 -2.62 0.77 14.35
CA GLN A 17 -3.27 0.37 15.60
C GLN A 17 -4.03 -0.96 15.45
N THR A 18 -4.72 -1.17 14.33
CA THR A 18 -5.40 -2.44 14.04
C THR A 18 -4.39 -3.57 13.81
N ALA A 19 -3.30 -3.30 13.10
CA ALA A 19 -2.20 -4.26 12.90
C ALA A 19 -1.58 -4.71 14.22
N PHE A 20 -1.37 -3.79 15.15
CA PHE A 20 -0.83 -4.10 16.48
C PHE A 20 -1.76 -5.02 17.28
N LYS A 21 -3.08 -4.88 17.10
CA LYS A 21 -4.08 -5.68 17.82
C LYS A 21 -4.38 -7.03 17.17
N THR A 22 -4.41 -7.08 15.84
CA THR A 22 -4.97 -8.22 15.08
C THR A 22 -3.96 -8.90 14.16
N GLY A 23 -2.77 -8.32 14.00
CA GLY A 23 -1.76 -8.75 13.06
C GLY A 23 -1.87 -8.04 11.70
N LEU A 24 -0.74 -7.98 10.98
CA LEU A 24 -0.64 -7.34 9.67
C LEU A 24 -1.44 -8.05 8.58
N THR A 25 -1.59 -9.37 8.72
CA THR A 25 -2.29 -10.23 7.75
C THR A 25 -3.76 -10.43 8.07
N SER A 26 -4.28 -9.78 9.12
CA SER A 26 -5.71 -9.83 9.44
C SER A 26 -6.51 -9.18 8.31
N VAL A 27 -7.71 -9.70 8.05
CA VAL A 27 -8.59 -9.16 7.01
C VAL A 27 -8.87 -7.67 7.24
N GLU A 28 -8.98 -7.25 8.50
CA GLU A 28 -9.22 -5.86 8.88
C GLU A 28 -8.01 -4.96 8.56
N THR A 29 -6.80 -5.39 8.93
CA THR A 29 -5.58 -4.63 8.62
C THR A 29 -5.33 -4.56 7.12
N VAL A 30 -5.58 -5.65 6.39
CA VAL A 30 -5.43 -5.69 4.93
C VAL A 30 -6.40 -4.70 4.27
N ARG A 31 -7.68 -4.66 4.69
CA ARG A 31 -8.63 -3.66 4.19
C ARG A 31 -8.17 -2.23 4.44
N LEU A 32 -7.70 -1.94 5.65
CA LEU A 32 -7.19 -0.61 5.98
C LEU A 32 -5.95 -0.23 5.16
N SER A 33 -5.08 -1.19 4.83
CA SER A 33 -3.93 -0.95 3.95
C SER A 33 -4.34 -0.63 2.51
N GLN A 34 -5.38 -1.30 1.99
CA GLN A 34 -5.89 -1.06 0.65
C GLN A 34 -6.55 0.33 0.54
N GLU A 35 -7.38 0.69 1.52
CA GLU A 35 -7.96 2.05 1.59
C GLU A 35 -6.88 3.14 1.68
N LEU A 36 -5.81 2.89 2.45
CA LEU A 36 -4.69 3.82 2.56
C LEU A 36 -3.94 3.96 1.22
N ASP A 37 -3.73 2.85 0.52
CA ASP A 37 -3.09 2.83 -0.81
C ASP A 37 -3.93 3.59 -1.85
N GLU A 38 -5.24 3.37 -1.88
CA GLU A 38 -6.17 4.13 -2.73
C GLU A 38 -6.08 5.64 -2.47
N MET A 39 -6.01 6.04 -1.19
CA MET A 39 -5.82 7.45 -0.83
C MET A 39 -4.49 7.99 -1.34
N LEU A 40 -3.41 7.21 -1.26
CA LEU A 40 -2.08 7.61 -1.72
C LEU A 40 -2.00 7.70 -3.24
N ASN A 41 -2.62 6.77 -3.96
CA ASN A 41 -2.64 6.72 -5.43
C ASN A 41 -3.31 7.96 -6.06
N VAL A 42 -4.16 8.68 -5.32
CA VAL A 42 -4.70 9.98 -5.76
C VAL A 42 -3.60 11.06 -5.81
N PHE A 43 -2.60 11.01 -4.92
CA PHE A 43 -1.55 12.03 -4.81
C PHE A 43 -0.25 11.62 -5.47
N ILE A 44 0.03 10.33 -5.48
CA ILE A 44 1.18 9.71 -6.09
C ILE A 44 0.61 8.63 -7.02
N PRO A 45 0.08 9.03 -8.19
CA PRO A 45 -0.36 8.06 -9.17
C PRO A 45 0.78 7.07 -9.41
N PRO A 46 0.50 5.77 -9.51
CA PRO A 46 1.53 4.83 -9.85
C PRO A 46 2.20 5.33 -11.14
N HIS A 47 3.51 5.60 -11.08
CA HIS A 47 4.27 5.70 -12.30
C HIS A 47 4.08 4.35 -12.98
N HIS A 48 3.42 4.34 -14.13
CA HIS A 48 3.50 3.23 -15.06
C HIS A 48 4.96 3.17 -15.53
N GLU A 49 5.85 2.67 -14.67
CA GLU A 49 7.11 2.13 -15.15
C GLU A 49 6.68 0.93 -15.99
N GLU A 50 6.73 1.11 -17.31
CA GLU A 50 6.70 0.01 -18.25
C GLU A 50 7.85 -0.93 -17.87
N HIS A 51 7.57 -1.89 -17.00
CA HIS A 51 8.48 -2.99 -16.72
C HIS A 51 8.63 -3.78 -18.03
N GLN A 52 9.59 -3.37 -18.86
CA GLN A 52 10.16 -4.22 -19.88
C GLN A 52 10.66 -5.48 -19.19
N HIS A 53 9.91 -6.55 -19.41
CA HIS A 53 10.07 -7.87 -18.84
C HIS A 53 11.36 -8.52 -19.31
N ASN A 54 12.51 -8.13 -18.75
CA ASN A 54 13.74 -8.91 -18.85
C ASN A 54 13.68 -10.06 -17.84
N GLN A 55 12.85 -11.07 -18.12
CA GLN A 55 12.98 -12.38 -17.49
C GLN A 55 14.28 -13.04 -17.99
N PRO A 56 15.23 -13.41 -17.13
CA PRO A 56 16.22 -14.41 -17.52
C PRO A 56 15.48 -15.75 -17.65
N LYS A 57 15.48 -16.31 -18.87
CA LYS A 57 15.08 -17.70 -19.10
C LYS A 57 15.96 -18.57 -18.21
N LEU A 58 15.35 -19.24 -17.23
CA LEU A 58 16.03 -20.29 -16.48
C LEU A 58 16.25 -21.47 -17.44
N GLU A 59 17.44 -21.54 -18.06
CA GLU A 59 17.88 -22.74 -18.76
C GLU A 59 18.00 -23.87 -17.74
N LYS A 60 17.13 -24.88 -17.90
CA LYS A 60 17.26 -26.16 -17.22
C LYS A 60 18.51 -26.87 -17.78
N LYS A 61 19.44 -27.22 -16.90
CA LYS A 61 20.48 -28.23 -17.16
C LYS A 61 20.40 -29.31 -16.10
#